data_AF-A0AAJ4AFJ5-F1
#
_entry.id   AF-A0AAJ4AFJ5-F1
#
_cell.length_a   1.000
_cell.length_b   1.000
_cell.length_c   1.000
_cell.angle_alpha   90.00
_cell.angle_beta   90.00
_cell.angle_gamma   90.00
#
_symmetry.space_group_name_H-M   'P 1'
#
loop_
_entity.id
_entity.type
_entity.pdbx_description
1 polymer ?
#
loop_
_entity_poly.entity_id
_entity_poly.type
_entity_poly.pdbx_seq_one_letter_code
_entity_poly.pdbx_strand_id
1 'polypeptide(L)'
;MPEIQANHSIATSSTASTSQSSGAQYGEVTGVTTSNLSMSSSQPPQGASPITESIPQVIGSKPLQASQSKENDPIIGRSAHHKAKFQQHKHEQANVQNYEPKAGQNNFNVVGDMEAKIDLTSQGDHRRQPILDILSTVAGVEIGTNKSKPIPQTIHRFWSGGAMSQEAMHVLLESADKSKGSQFKHSMWYSSSLEAELMKRDAIIEEEIDKRDTQRTILRANGYEVCDIDTMFKPDPTQSTFDRLRKKPLPKPEPGVLSKSELNNMVRKACDHLQKGGSDKWDGIKHFSDISRLIYLKEKGGHHFDVDFGLGNMNFEQSYYHNDEKGTVPLMGATTSVSRDRINEHLQVVHPSKPQDLSDQSYRNSVVQVAEQAMMMSGMLNGIIATSAQNPNVIEGIELLRPDIANKSGELPSGMLANKSLIGDIPNGSAYTIPPYLIDLEHITAESDSR
;
A
#
# COMPACT_ATOMS: atom_id res chain seq x y z
N MET A 1 16.70 48.64 -41.68
CA MET A 1 16.10 48.68 -43.03
C MET A 1 17.14 49.22 -43.99
N PRO A 2 17.11 48.86 -45.28
CA PRO A 2 16.20 47.93 -45.98
C PRO A 2 16.87 46.53 -46.10
N GLU A 3 16.41 45.49 -46.81
CA GLU A 3 15.09 45.19 -47.43
C GLU A 3 14.83 43.66 -47.43
N ILE A 4 13.71 43.21 -48.01
CA ILE A 4 13.24 41.79 -47.97
C ILE A 4 13.03 41.25 -49.40
N GLN A 5 13.56 40.06 -49.70
CA GLN A 5 12.99 39.01 -50.59
C GLN A 5 13.96 37.81 -50.73
N ALA A 6 13.58 36.62 -51.18
CA ALA A 6 12.46 35.73 -50.85
C ALA A 6 12.65 34.39 -51.61
N ASN A 7 12.43 33.26 -50.94
CA ASN A 7 12.13 31.91 -51.49
C ASN A 7 12.93 31.32 -52.68
N HIS A 8 13.50 30.14 -52.47
CA HIS A 8 13.13 28.95 -53.27
C HIS A 8 13.33 27.67 -52.43
N SER A 9 12.62 26.59 -52.77
CA SER A 9 12.56 25.34 -52.01
C SER A 9 12.92 24.14 -52.88
N ILE A 10 13.43 23.05 -52.28
CA ILE A 10 13.20 21.63 -52.63
C ILE A 10 13.85 20.73 -51.56
N ALA A 11 13.37 19.50 -51.39
CA ALA A 11 13.83 18.53 -50.39
C ALA A 11 14.02 17.13 -50.98
N THR A 12 14.91 16.32 -50.36
CA THR A 12 15.07 14.85 -50.44
C THR A 12 16.23 14.51 -49.47
N SER A 13 16.08 13.71 -48.39
CA SER A 13 16.01 12.23 -48.31
C SER A 13 17.29 11.50 -48.77
N SER A 14 17.82 10.43 -48.17
CA SER A 14 17.64 9.76 -46.85
C SER A 14 18.44 8.43 -46.85
N THR A 15 19.22 8.10 -45.81
CA THR A 15 19.65 6.74 -45.34
C THR A 15 20.78 6.92 -44.29
N ALA A 16 20.90 6.28 -43.11
CA ALA A 16 20.26 5.14 -42.41
C ALA A 16 20.99 3.77 -42.50
N SER A 17 20.89 2.99 -41.39
CA SER A 17 21.63 1.74 -41.04
C SER A 17 22.99 1.99 -40.36
N THR A 18 23.47 1.28 -39.34
CA THR A 18 22.97 0.17 -38.45
C THR A 18 24.01 0.05 -37.30
N SER A 19 23.84 -0.54 -36.12
CA SER A 19 22.77 -1.29 -35.38
C SER A 19 23.25 -1.35 -33.88
N GLN A 20 22.70 -2.04 -32.87
CA GLN A 20 21.73 -3.15 -32.72
C GLN A 20 20.92 -2.99 -31.41
N SER A 21 19.82 -3.75 -31.27
CA SER A 21 19.29 -4.22 -29.98
C SER A 21 18.52 -5.53 -30.18
N SER A 22 18.42 -6.36 -29.14
CA SER A 22 17.59 -7.56 -29.03
C SER A 22 16.61 -7.34 -27.85
N GLY A 23 15.32 -7.69 -27.90
CA GLY A 23 14.62 -8.67 -28.73
C GLY A 23 14.65 -10.05 -28.05
N ALA A 24 13.55 -10.80 -27.89
CA ALA A 24 12.12 -10.55 -28.18
C ALA A 24 11.28 -11.56 -27.30
N GLN A 25 9.95 -11.74 -27.36
CA GLN A 25 8.89 -11.28 -28.27
C GLN A 25 7.50 -11.43 -27.61
N TYR A 26 6.47 -10.72 -28.10
CA TYR A 26 5.06 -11.17 -28.04
C TYR A 26 4.53 -11.31 -29.49
N GLY A 27 3.71 -12.32 -29.76
CA GLY A 27 3.32 -12.71 -31.13
C GLY A 27 2.15 -11.90 -31.73
N GLU A 28 2.19 -11.65 -33.04
CA GLU A 28 1.18 -10.90 -33.78
C GLU A 28 -0.10 -11.68 -34.12
N VAL A 29 -1.17 -10.92 -34.36
CA VAL A 29 -2.40 -11.39 -35.01
C VAL A 29 -2.24 -11.33 -36.53
N THR A 30 -2.68 -12.36 -37.24
CA THR A 30 -3.01 -12.27 -38.68
C THR A 30 -4.48 -12.63 -38.89
N GLY A 31 -5.18 -11.86 -39.71
CA GLY A 31 -6.62 -11.98 -39.92
C GLY A 31 -7.00 -12.57 -41.27
N VAL A 32 -8.24 -13.07 -41.37
CA VAL A 32 -8.88 -13.45 -42.65
C VAL A 32 -10.26 -12.80 -42.72
N THR A 33 -10.50 -12.03 -43.78
CA THR A 33 -11.80 -11.43 -44.09
C THR A 33 -12.66 -12.37 -44.94
N THR A 34 -13.84 -12.73 -44.44
CA THR A 34 -14.96 -13.18 -45.28
C THR A 34 -16.26 -12.61 -44.76
N SER A 35 -16.93 -11.81 -45.59
CA SER A 35 -18.28 -11.30 -45.31
C SER A 35 -19.33 -12.40 -45.52
N ASN A 36 -20.38 -12.43 -44.71
CA ASN A 36 -21.68 -12.93 -45.17
C ASN A 36 -22.85 -12.29 -44.40
N LEU A 37 -24.00 -12.20 -45.07
CA LEU A 37 -25.19 -11.52 -44.59
C LEU A 37 -26.20 -12.50 -43.99
N SER A 38 -26.82 -12.12 -42.86
CA SER A 38 -28.21 -12.49 -42.56
C SER A 38 -28.81 -11.52 -41.54
N MET A 39 -29.87 -10.81 -41.92
CA MET A 39 -30.68 -10.04 -40.98
C MET A 39 -31.76 -10.92 -40.34
N SER A 40 -32.16 -10.62 -39.11
CA SER A 40 -33.58 -10.61 -38.71
C SER A 40 -33.77 -9.81 -37.42
N SER A 41 -34.92 -9.15 -37.32
CA SER A 41 -35.34 -8.30 -36.21
C SER A 41 -36.46 -8.94 -35.40
N SER A 42 -36.64 -8.53 -34.14
CA SER A 42 -37.96 -8.20 -33.56
C SER A 42 -37.89 -7.88 -32.06
N GLN A 43 -38.77 -6.97 -31.62
CA GLN A 43 -39.04 -6.58 -30.24
C GLN A 43 -40.32 -5.72 -30.22
N PRO A 44 -41.07 -5.56 -29.12
CA PRO A 44 -41.58 -6.54 -28.14
C PRO A 44 -43.11 -6.76 -28.37
N PRO A 45 -43.93 -7.15 -27.36
CA PRO A 45 -44.54 -6.14 -26.48
C PRO A 45 -44.66 -6.57 -24.98
N GLN A 46 -45.44 -5.82 -24.20
CA GLN A 46 -45.51 -5.84 -22.73
C GLN A 46 -46.64 -6.76 -22.16
N GLY A 47 -46.53 -7.13 -20.87
CA GLY A 47 -47.57 -7.78 -20.04
C GLY A 47 -47.15 -7.76 -18.56
N ALA A 48 -48.09 -7.80 -17.60
CA ALA A 48 -47.80 -7.36 -16.22
C ALA A 48 -48.42 -8.17 -15.06
N SER A 49 -47.65 -8.26 -13.96
CA SER A 49 -48.09 -8.42 -12.55
C SER A 49 -48.73 -9.78 -12.14
N PRO A 50 -49.12 -10.01 -10.86
CA PRO A 50 -48.16 -10.38 -9.80
C PRO A 50 -48.60 -11.59 -8.93
N ILE A 51 -47.67 -12.31 -8.29
CA ILE A 51 -47.97 -13.38 -7.31
C ILE A 51 -47.09 -13.25 -6.04
N THR A 52 -47.65 -13.73 -4.92
CA THR A 52 -47.40 -13.42 -3.51
C THR A 52 -46.12 -13.96 -2.85
N GLU A 53 -45.89 -13.43 -1.64
CA GLU A 53 -44.92 -13.85 -0.61
C GLU A 53 -44.93 -15.36 -0.29
N SER A 54 -43.84 -15.84 0.34
CA SER A 54 -43.81 -17.13 1.05
C SER A 54 -42.72 -17.13 2.13
N ILE A 55 -43.11 -17.20 3.40
CA ILE A 55 -42.22 -17.32 4.57
C ILE A 55 -42.16 -18.79 5.02
N PRO A 56 -40.98 -19.41 5.15
CA PRO A 56 -40.81 -20.64 5.92
C PRO A 56 -40.58 -20.32 7.41
N GLN A 57 -41.35 -20.96 8.30
CA GLN A 57 -41.19 -20.80 9.76
C GLN A 57 -40.08 -21.70 10.34
N VAL A 58 -39.56 -21.30 11.50
CA VAL A 58 -38.57 -22.07 12.28
C VAL A 58 -39.24 -23.19 13.10
N ILE A 59 -38.93 -24.44 12.75
CA ILE A 59 -39.12 -25.67 13.56
C ILE A 59 -37.93 -26.59 13.18
N GLY A 60 -37.26 -27.35 14.05
CA GLY A 60 -37.41 -27.51 15.50
C GLY A 60 -36.79 -28.82 16.00
N SER A 61 -35.46 -28.85 16.15
CA SER A 61 -34.65 -29.76 16.98
C SER A 61 -34.89 -31.29 16.96
N LYS A 62 -33.88 -32.05 16.47
CA LYS A 62 -33.25 -33.16 17.23
C LYS A 62 -31.91 -33.62 16.59
N PRO A 63 -30.95 -34.15 17.38
CA PRO A 63 -29.62 -34.54 16.89
C PRO A 63 -29.56 -36.03 16.49
N LEU A 64 -28.52 -36.39 15.73
CA LEU A 64 -28.07 -37.77 15.53
C LEU A 64 -26.56 -37.89 15.83
N GLN A 65 -26.15 -39.09 16.23
CA GLN A 65 -24.85 -39.35 16.87
C GLN A 65 -23.75 -39.75 15.89
N ALA A 66 -22.51 -39.69 16.37
CA ALA A 66 -21.32 -40.12 15.64
C ALA A 66 -21.34 -41.62 15.27
N SER A 67 -20.60 -41.96 14.22
CA SER A 67 -20.08 -43.31 13.96
C SER A 67 -18.57 -43.24 13.81
N GLN A 68 -17.87 -44.30 14.23
CA GLN A 68 -16.40 -44.39 14.27
C GLN A 68 -15.86 -45.45 13.30
N SER A 69 -14.53 -45.43 13.11
CA SER A 69 -13.70 -46.43 12.41
C SER A 69 -13.72 -46.33 10.87
N LYS A 70 -12.64 -46.62 10.13
CA LYS A 70 -11.36 -47.29 10.51
C LYS A 70 -10.11 -46.52 10.04
N GLU A 71 -8.96 -46.92 10.59
CA GLU A 71 -7.61 -46.42 10.29
C GLU A 71 -6.92 -47.17 9.14
N ASN A 72 -5.60 -46.94 8.99
CA ASN A 72 -4.61 -47.43 8.02
C ASN A 72 -4.47 -46.55 6.75
N ASP A 73 -3.28 -46.05 6.37
CA ASP A 73 -1.92 -46.11 6.97
C ASP A 73 -1.12 -44.82 6.61
N PRO A 74 0.04 -44.51 7.25
CA PRO A 74 0.52 -43.13 7.35
C PRO A 74 1.37 -42.59 6.18
N ILE A 75 1.09 -41.35 5.77
CA ILE A 75 2.02 -40.53 4.96
C ILE A 75 2.92 -39.71 5.90
N ILE A 76 4.20 -40.09 5.97
CA ILE A 76 5.21 -39.37 6.76
C ILE A 76 5.63 -38.09 6.01
N GLY A 77 5.10 -36.93 6.42
CA GLY A 77 5.32 -35.66 5.71
C GLY A 77 5.51 -34.44 6.64
N ARG A 78 6.77 -34.00 6.79
CA ARG A 78 7.29 -32.68 7.23
C ARG A 78 6.81 -32.04 8.56
N SER A 79 5.65 -32.37 9.12
CA SER A 79 5.10 -31.74 10.34
C SER A 79 5.97 -31.94 11.60
N ALA A 80 6.62 -33.11 11.73
CA ALA A 80 7.38 -33.48 12.93
C ALA A 80 8.55 -32.53 13.26
N HIS A 81 9.25 -32.01 12.26
CA HIS A 81 10.41 -31.12 12.50
C HIS A 81 10.03 -29.73 13.03
N HIS A 82 8.84 -29.21 12.70
CA HIS A 82 8.38 -27.93 13.25
C HIS A 82 7.98 -28.05 14.74
N LYS A 83 7.38 -29.18 15.15
CA LYS A 83 7.07 -29.41 16.58
C LYS A 83 8.33 -29.49 17.46
N ALA A 84 9.43 -30.03 16.95
CA ALA A 84 10.68 -30.13 17.69
C ALA A 84 11.26 -28.75 18.06
N LYS A 85 11.39 -27.83 17.10
CA LYS A 85 11.88 -26.45 17.37
C LYS A 85 10.99 -25.69 18.36
N PHE A 86 9.67 -25.86 18.28
CA PHE A 86 8.72 -25.19 19.18
C PHE A 86 8.73 -25.72 20.63
N GLN A 87 9.21 -26.93 20.89
CA GLN A 87 9.38 -27.42 22.26
C GLN A 87 10.69 -26.94 22.91
N GLN A 88 11.76 -26.73 22.12
CA GLN A 88 13.04 -26.23 22.64
C GLN A 88 12.90 -24.84 23.30
N HIS A 89 12.30 -23.88 22.58
CA HIS A 89 12.03 -22.53 23.15
C HIS A 89 11.06 -22.53 24.35
N LYS A 90 10.33 -23.62 24.59
CA LYS A 90 9.40 -23.75 25.73
C LYS A 90 10.02 -24.38 26.99
N HIS A 91 11.32 -24.69 26.98
CA HIS A 91 12.05 -25.12 28.18
C HIS A 91 13.08 -24.09 28.69
N GLU A 92 13.56 -23.18 27.84
CA GLU A 92 14.51 -22.13 28.26
C GLU A 92 13.86 -21.02 29.11
N GLN A 93 12.53 -20.83 29.04
CA GLN A 93 11.79 -19.91 29.90
C GLN A 93 11.22 -20.55 31.19
N ALA A 94 11.44 -21.84 31.42
CA ALA A 94 10.82 -22.59 32.52
C ALA A 94 11.71 -22.72 33.78
N ASN A 95 12.86 -22.04 33.84
CA ASN A 95 13.88 -22.29 34.85
C ASN A 95 14.38 -21.02 35.57
N VAL A 96 13.46 -20.24 36.14
CA VAL A 96 13.73 -19.23 37.17
C VAL A 96 13.11 -19.71 38.47
N GLN A 97 13.95 -20.06 39.45
CA GLN A 97 13.49 -20.71 40.68
C GLN A 97 13.06 -19.71 41.77
N ASN A 98 11.94 -20.05 42.42
CA ASN A 98 11.50 -19.71 43.77
C ASN A 98 12.37 -18.74 44.59
N TYR A 99 11.81 -17.57 44.92
CA TYR A 99 12.15 -16.83 46.15
C TYR A 99 10.89 -16.28 46.82
N GLU A 100 10.63 -16.69 48.05
CA GLU A 100 9.55 -16.15 48.89
C GLU A 100 9.98 -14.81 49.54
N PRO A 101 9.10 -13.80 49.64
CA PRO A 101 9.40 -12.58 50.36
C PRO A 101 9.20 -12.75 51.87
N LYS A 102 10.28 -12.60 52.65
CA LYS A 102 10.20 -12.39 54.12
C LYS A 102 10.42 -10.92 54.46
N ALA A 103 9.48 -10.33 55.20
CA ALA A 103 9.59 -8.97 55.69
C ALA A 103 10.48 -8.90 56.96
N GLY A 104 11.34 -7.89 57.06
CA GLY A 104 12.13 -7.67 58.28
C GLY A 104 13.19 -6.55 58.20
N GLN A 105 12.91 -5.45 58.89
CA GLN A 105 13.86 -4.59 59.62
C GLN A 105 15.09 -3.97 58.93
N ASN A 106 15.00 -2.64 58.77
CA ASN A 106 15.90 -1.62 59.34
C ASN A 106 17.38 -1.44 58.88
N ASN A 107 17.69 -0.15 58.71
CA ASN A 107 18.89 0.60 59.16
C ASN A 107 20.02 1.01 58.17
N PHE A 108 20.15 2.34 58.09
CA PHE A 108 21.37 3.17 57.98
C PHE A 108 22.19 3.28 56.67
N ASN A 109 21.79 4.26 55.85
CA ASN A 109 22.44 5.58 55.68
C ASN A 109 23.78 5.76 54.86
N VAL A 110 23.81 6.92 54.17
CA VAL A 110 24.94 7.72 53.62
C VAL A 110 25.66 7.30 52.30
N VAL A 111 26.03 8.36 51.56
CA VAL A 111 26.94 8.49 50.39
C VAL A 111 26.41 7.89 49.08
N GLY A 112 25.88 8.78 48.25
CA GLY A 112 25.43 8.46 46.89
C GLY A 112 26.55 8.29 45.88
N ASP A 113 26.10 7.90 44.68
CA ASP A 113 26.84 8.03 43.44
C ASP A 113 26.01 8.89 42.47
N MET A 114 26.66 9.48 41.47
CA MET A 114 25.94 10.18 40.41
C MET A 114 25.36 9.17 39.42
N GLU A 115 24.03 8.99 39.42
CA GLU A 115 23.35 8.40 38.26
C GLU A 115 23.52 9.31 37.05
N ALA A 116 24.57 9.07 36.29
CA ALA A 116 24.72 9.57 34.94
C ALA A 116 23.59 8.98 34.09
N LYS A 117 22.50 9.74 33.94
CA LYS A 117 21.51 9.50 32.88
C LYS A 117 22.25 9.53 31.55
N ILE A 118 22.52 8.36 31.00
CA ILE A 118 22.99 8.20 29.63
C ILE A 118 21.81 8.62 28.75
N ASP A 119 21.89 9.85 28.23
CA ASP A 119 20.82 10.44 27.45
C ASP A 119 20.80 9.82 26.04
N LEU A 120 20.10 8.68 25.95
CA LEU A 120 19.97 7.89 24.72
C LEU A 120 19.29 8.67 23.58
N THR A 121 18.57 9.76 23.86
CA THR A 121 17.99 10.62 22.82
C THR A 121 19.08 11.23 21.92
N SER A 122 20.21 11.62 22.51
CA SER A 122 21.33 12.26 21.80
C SER A 122 22.02 11.36 20.77
N GLN A 123 21.95 10.03 20.91
CA GLN A 123 22.58 9.12 19.94
C GLN A 123 21.76 8.88 18.67
N GLY A 124 20.48 9.24 18.64
CA GLY A 124 19.62 9.08 17.47
C GLY A 124 20.02 9.98 16.31
N ASP A 125 20.05 11.30 16.54
CA ASP A 125 20.35 12.29 15.49
C ASP A 125 21.79 12.16 14.96
N HIS A 126 22.77 11.94 15.84
CA HIS A 126 24.18 11.83 15.44
C HIS A 126 24.48 10.63 14.52
N ARG A 127 23.65 9.58 14.51
CA ARG A 127 23.77 8.46 13.57
C ARG A 127 23.00 8.67 12.27
N ARG A 128 21.92 9.46 12.30
CA ARG A 128 21.12 9.73 11.09
C ARG A 128 21.78 10.70 10.12
N GLN A 129 22.44 11.76 10.59
CA GLN A 129 22.98 12.78 9.69
C GLN A 129 23.89 12.18 8.58
N PRO A 130 24.86 11.28 8.87
CA PRO A 130 25.69 10.69 7.80
C PRO A 130 24.93 9.74 6.87
N ILE A 131 23.79 9.17 7.29
CA ILE A 131 22.90 8.41 6.37
C ILE A 131 22.19 9.41 5.45
N LEU A 132 21.64 10.50 5.98
CA LEU A 132 21.02 11.57 5.18
C LEU A 132 22.02 12.20 4.21
N ASP A 133 23.29 12.35 4.59
CA ASP A 133 24.37 12.84 3.72
C ASP A 133 24.61 11.87 2.55
N ILE A 134 24.58 10.55 2.78
CA ILE A 134 24.68 9.54 1.73
C ILE A 134 23.44 9.58 0.82
N LEU A 135 22.22 9.61 1.37
CA LEU A 135 20.98 9.71 0.59
C LEU A 135 20.99 10.98 -0.28
N SER A 136 21.43 12.12 0.26
CA SER A 136 21.54 13.39 -0.46
C SER A 136 22.60 13.35 -1.56
N THR A 137 23.73 12.69 -1.31
CA THR A 137 24.81 12.50 -2.30
C THR A 137 24.34 11.66 -3.48
N VAL A 138 23.57 10.59 -3.23
CA VAL A 138 22.99 9.74 -4.28
C VAL A 138 21.87 10.46 -5.04
N ALA A 139 21.03 11.22 -4.34
CA ALA A 139 19.93 11.98 -4.93
C ALA A 139 20.38 13.18 -5.77
N GLY A 140 21.52 13.80 -5.42
CA GLY A 140 21.94 15.10 -5.96
C GLY A 140 21.10 16.28 -5.46
N VAL A 141 20.29 16.08 -4.41
CA VAL A 141 19.45 17.07 -3.72
C VAL A 141 19.51 16.80 -2.21
N GLU A 142 19.24 17.81 -1.37
CA GLU A 142 19.21 17.58 0.07
C GLU A 142 18.00 16.73 0.51
N ILE A 143 18.23 15.73 1.35
CA ILE A 143 17.21 14.82 1.87
C ILE A 143 16.99 15.08 3.37
N GLY A 144 15.74 15.32 3.76
CA GLY A 144 15.33 15.50 5.16
C GLY A 144 15.74 16.83 5.83
N THR A 145 16.55 17.67 5.19
CA THR A 145 16.95 19.00 5.71
C THR A 145 15.79 19.99 5.71
N ASN A 146 15.03 20.01 4.62
CA ASN A 146 13.87 20.88 4.40
C ASN A 146 12.79 20.67 5.48
N LYS A 147 12.40 21.76 6.16
CA LYS A 147 11.35 21.78 7.19
C LYS A 147 10.11 22.62 6.82
N SER A 148 9.97 23.03 5.56
CA SER A 148 8.92 23.99 5.14
C SER A 148 7.52 23.39 5.11
N LYS A 149 7.42 22.08 4.84
CA LYS A 149 6.16 21.38 4.52
C LYS A 149 6.07 20.04 5.27
N PRO A 150 5.56 20.06 6.51
CA PRO A 150 5.42 18.84 7.32
C PRO A 150 4.39 17.88 6.73
N ILE A 151 4.73 16.60 6.77
CA ILE A 151 3.84 15.49 6.51
C ILE A 151 3.13 15.16 7.83
N PRO A 152 1.78 15.03 7.85
CA PRO A 152 1.05 14.65 9.04
C PRO A 152 1.56 13.34 9.66
N GLN A 153 1.67 13.29 10.99
CA GLN A 153 2.08 12.09 11.73
C GLN A 153 0.89 11.10 11.84
N THR A 154 0.39 10.64 10.69
CA THR A 154 -0.61 9.58 10.59
C THR A 154 -0.07 8.52 9.64
N ILE A 155 0.01 7.28 10.12
CA ILE A 155 0.40 6.11 9.37
C ILE A 155 -0.86 5.44 8.86
N HIS A 156 -0.93 5.26 7.54
CA HIS A 156 -2.04 4.64 6.86
C HIS A 156 -1.66 3.25 6.35
N ARG A 157 -2.64 2.37 6.37
CA ARG A 157 -2.65 1.00 5.85
C ARG A 157 -3.99 0.78 5.16
N PHE A 158 -4.04 -0.09 4.15
CA PHE A 158 -5.29 -0.49 3.49
C PHE A 158 -5.41 -2.01 3.46
N TRP A 159 -6.55 -2.54 3.91
CA TRP A 159 -6.90 -3.95 3.73
C TRP A 159 -8.41 -4.13 3.58
N SER A 160 -8.83 -4.78 2.49
CA SER A 160 -10.24 -5.05 2.23
C SER A 160 -10.42 -6.39 1.52
N GLY A 161 -11.45 -7.15 1.93
CA GLY A 161 -11.73 -8.51 1.43
C GLY A 161 -11.83 -9.54 2.56
N GLY A 162 -10.95 -10.55 2.56
CA GLY A 162 -10.83 -11.59 3.59
C GLY A 162 -9.92 -11.20 4.76
N ALA A 163 -9.38 -12.18 5.50
CA ALA A 163 -8.45 -11.92 6.60
C ALA A 163 -7.03 -11.62 6.10
N MET A 164 -6.27 -10.87 6.90
CA MET A 164 -4.82 -10.73 6.75
C MET A 164 -4.11 -12.01 7.19
N SER A 165 -2.87 -12.20 6.70
CA SER A 165 -1.91 -13.16 7.22
C SER A 165 -1.62 -12.95 8.71
N GLN A 166 -1.00 -13.94 9.38
CA GLN A 166 -0.56 -13.75 10.77
C GLN A 166 0.66 -12.82 10.82
N GLU A 167 1.44 -12.82 9.75
CA GLU A 167 2.65 -12.07 9.51
C GLU A 167 2.35 -10.57 9.37
N ALA A 168 1.44 -10.17 8.47
CA ALA A 168 1.00 -8.77 8.37
C ALA A 168 0.30 -8.31 9.67
N MET A 169 -0.50 -9.17 10.31
CA MET A 169 -1.08 -8.83 11.62
C MET A 169 -0.02 -8.60 12.71
N HIS A 170 1.11 -9.31 12.67
CA HIS A 170 2.23 -9.07 13.58
C HIS A 170 2.90 -7.72 13.29
N VAL A 171 3.21 -7.43 12.02
CA VAL A 171 3.80 -6.16 11.55
C VAL A 171 2.95 -4.95 11.97
N LEU A 172 1.62 -5.05 11.87
CA LEU A 172 0.69 -4.00 12.28
C LEU A 172 0.69 -3.79 13.82
N LEU A 173 0.68 -4.86 14.61
CA LEU A 173 0.67 -4.76 16.07
C LEU A 173 2.02 -4.26 16.62
N GLU A 174 3.14 -4.65 16.01
CA GLU A 174 4.45 -4.09 16.31
C GLU A 174 4.55 -2.60 15.93
N SER A 175 3.99 -2.23 14.77
CA SER A 175 3.92 -0.82 14.32
C SER A 175 3.15 0.06 15.30
N ALA A 176 2.08 -0.45 15.92
CA ALA A 176 1.37 0.25 16.98
C ALA A 176 2.23 0.39 18.25
N ASP A 177 2.80 -0.70 18.77
CA ASP A 177 3.54 -0.69 20.05
C ASP A 177 4.84 0.14 19.97
N LYS A 178 5.57 0.09 18.85
CA LYS A 178 6.74 0.95 18.59
C LYS A 178 6.41 2.45 18.59
N SER A 179 5.21 2.83 18.18
CA SER A 179 4.76 4.23 18.09
C SER A 179 4.09 4.75 19.39
N LYS A 180 3.95 3.89 20.39
CA LYS A 180 3.10 4.11 21.57
C LYS A 180 3.57 5.26 22.44
N GLY A 181 2.70 6.24 22.66
CA GLY A 181 3.02 7.46 23.40
C GLY A 181 3.64 8.58 22.55
N SER A 182 3.95 8.33 21.28
CA SER A 182 4.32 9.37 20.31
C SER A 182 3.09 10.16 19.83
N GLN A 183 3.32 11.11 18.91
CA GLN A 183 2.23 11.82 18.22
C GLN A 183 1.66 11.04 17.02
N PHE A 184 2.29 9.93 16.61
CA PHE A 184 1.83 9.15 15.46
C PHE A 184 0.52 8.42 15.76
N LYS A 185 -0.41 8.54 14.81
CA LYS A 185 -1.69 7.80 14.79
C LYS A 185 -1.67 6.76 13.69
N HIS A 186 -2.43 5.69 13.86
CA HIS A 186 -2.57 4.65 12.84
C HIS A 186 -4.00 4.58 12.32
N SER A 187 -4.18 4.43 11.00
CA SER A 187 -5.48 4.15 10.38
C SER A 187 -5.40 2.94 9.46
N MET A 188 -6.33 1.99 9.64
CA MET A 188 -6.55 0.86 8.75
C MET A 188 -7.80 1.13 7.91
N TRP A 189 -7.60 1.41 6.63
CA TRP A 189 -8.65 1.65 5.65
C TRP A 189 -9.17 0.36 5.04
N TYR A 190 -10.48 0.31 4.76
CA TYR A 190 -11.15 -0.75 4.01
C TYR A 190 -12.30 -0.17 3.18
N SER A 191 -12.91 -0.95 2.28
CA SER A 191 -14.15 -0.54 1.57
C SER A 191 -15.29 -1.49 1.92
N SER A 192 -16.35 -0.95 2.51
CA SER A 192 -17.54 -1.75 2.83
C SER A 192 -18.29 -2.22 1.57
N SER A 193 -18.34 -1.39 0.51
CA SER A 193 -18.95 -1.76 -0.78
C SER A 193 -18.16 -2.84 -1.51
N LEU A 194 -16.82 -2.80 -1.46
CA LEU A 194 -15.99 -3.85 -2.05
C LEU A 194 -16.21 -5.20 -1.37
N GLU A 195 -16.22 -5.22 -0.04
CA GLU A 195 -16.50 -6.44 0.74
C GLU A 195 -17.90 -6.99 0.50
N ALA A 196 -18.92 -6.13 0.40
CA ALA A 196 -20.28 -6.55 0.07
C ALA A 196 -20.39 -7.18 -1.33
N GLU A 197 -19.71 -6.63 -2.34
CA GLU A 197 -19.70 -7.20 -3.69
C GLU A 197 -18.87 -8.50 -3.78
N LEU A 198 -17.80 -8.64 -2.99
CA LEU A 198 -17.03 -9.89 -2.86
C LEU A 198 -17.85 -11.00 -2.20
N MET A 199 -18.58 -10.70 -1.12
CA MET A 199 -19.50 -11.63 -0.46
C MET A 199 -20.62 -12.07 -1.41
N LYS A 200 -21.24 -11.13 -2.13
CA LYS A 200 -22.29 -11.37 -3.12
C LYS A 200 -21.84 -12.21 -4.34
N ARG A 201 -20.53 -12.40 -4.53
CA ARG A 201 -19.93 -13.22 -5.60
C ARG A 201 -19.34 -14.54 -5.10
N ASP A 202 -19.54 -14.90 -3.83
CA ASP A 202 -18.93 -16.05 -3.16
C ASP A 202 -17.38 -16.05 -3.29
N ALA A 203 -16.77 -14.87 -3.43
CA ALA A 203 -15.33 -14.71 -3.71
C ALA A 203 -14.44 -14.80 -2.44
N ILE A 204 -15.07 -14.68 -1.27
CA ILE A 204 -14.49 -14.84 0.07
C ILE A 204 -15.45 -15.68 0.93
N ILE A 205 -14.92 -16.52 1.81
CA ILE A 205 -15.71 -17.44 2.66
C ILE A 205 -16.01 -16.82 4.03
N GLU A 206 -17.08 -17.29 4.68
CA GLU A 206 -17.56 -16.82 5.99
C GLU A 206 -16.46 -16.84 7.07
N GLU A 207 -15.65 -17.90 7.13
CA GLU A 207 -14.53 -17.99 8.08
C GLU A 207 -13.50 -16.85 7.92
N GLU A 208 -13.28 -16.36 6.71
CA GLU A 208 -12.31 -15.28 6.44
C GLU A 208 -12.88 -13.91 6.84
N ILE A 209 -14.21 -13.77 6.81
CA ILE A 209 -14.94 -12.58 7.25
C ILE A 209 -14.91 -12.48 8.78
N ASP A 210 -15.19 -13.58 9.49
CA ASP A 210 -15.09 -13.64 10.95
C ASP A 210 -13.67 -13.38 11.46
N LYS A 211 -12.66 -13.97 10.80
CA LYS A 211 -11.23 -13.72 11.10
C LYS A 211 -10.87 -12.25 10.89
N ARG A 212 -11.27 -11.65 9.75
CA ARG A 212 -11.02 -10.24 9.42
C ARG A 212 -11.66 -9.27 10.42
N ASP A 213 -12.90 -9.51 10.83
CA ASP A 213 -13.59 -8.59 11.75
C ASP A 213 -13.13 -8.78 13.20
N THR A 214 -12.64 -9.98 13.55
CA THR A 214 -11.83 -10.23 14.75
C THR A 214 -10.50 -9.45 14.69
N GLN A 215 -9.76 -9.53 13.59
CA GLN A 215 -8.51 -8.77 13.37
C GLN A 215 -8.74 -7.26 13.49
N ARG A 216 -9.79 -6.72 12.87
CA ARG A 216 -10.18 -5.29 13.02
C ARG A 216 -10.49 -4.91 14.46
N THR A 217 -11.08 -5.80 15.23
CA THR A 217 -11.36 -5.58 16.66
C THR A 217 -10.06 -5.56 17.48
N ILE A 218 -9.11 -6.45 17.18
CA ILE A 218 -7.77 -6.46 17.79
C ILE A 218 -6.99 -5.18 17.43
N LEU A 219 -7.02 -4.73 16.17
CA LEU A 219 -6.36 -3.50 15.73
C LEU A 219 -6.92 -2.25 16.46
N ARG A 220 -8.25 -2.13 16.60
CA ARG A 220 -8.88 -1.06 17.39
C ARG A 220 -8.42 -1.07 18.85
N ALA A 221 -8.33 -2.25 19.46
CA ALA A 221 -7.86 -2.40 20.85
C ALA A 221 -6.38 -1.99 21.02
N ASN A 222 -5.59 -1.99 19.95
CA ASN A 222 -4.19 -1.56 19.92
C ASN A 222 -3.99 -0.17 19.29
N GLY A 223 -5.06 0.64 19.17
CA GLY A 223 -4.95 2.06 18.81
C GLY A 223 -5.08 2.42 17.33
N TYR A 224 -5.40 1.46 16.45
CA TYR A 224 -5.78 1.78 15.07
C TYR A 224 -7.19 2.37 14.99
N GLU A 225 -7.33 3.49 14.28
CA GLU A 225 -8.63 3.89 13.72
C GLU A 225 -8.96 2.96 12.54
N VAL A 226 -10.11 2.29 12.53
CA VAL A 226 -10.52 1.41 11.42
C VAL A 226 -11.60 2.12 10.61
N CYS A 227 -11.24 2.57 9.42
CA CYS A 227 -11.95 3.60 8.65
C CYS A 227 -12.49 3.05 7.32
N ASP A 228 -13.75 3.34 6.98
CA ASP A 228 -14.32 2.97 5.68
C ASP A 228 -14.02 4.07 4.63
N ILE A 229 -13.25 3.72 3.61
CA ILE A 229 -12.83 4.63 2.52
C ILE A 229 -14.03 5.13 1.72
N ASP A 230 -15.12 4.34 1.69
CA ASP A 230 -16.33 4.68 0.95
C ASP A 230 -16.94 6.01 1.45
N THR A 231 -16.67 6.40 2.71
CA THR A 231 -17.12 7.66 3.30
C THR A 231 -16.48 8.91 2.67
N MET A 232 -15.35 8.77 1.97
CA MET A 232 -14.70 9.88 1.25
C MET A 232 -15.33 10.20 -0.11
N PHE A 233 -16.17 9.31 -0.65
CA PHE A 233 -16.81 9.49 -1.95
C PHE A 233 -18.10 10.32 -1.81
N LYS A 234 -18.18 11.45 -2.52
CA LYS A 234 -19.33 12.38 -2.44
C LYS A 234 -20.53 11.88 -3.26
N PRO A 235 -21.77 12.30 -2.94
CA PRO A 235 -22.93 12.04 -3.80
C PRO A 235 -22.69 12.59 -5.22
N ASP A 236 -23.29 11.92 -6.22
CA ASP A 236 -23.14 12.31 -7.62
C ASP A 236 -23.66 13.75 -7.88
N PRO A 237 -23.02 14.53 -8.77
CA PRO A 237 -23.42 15.91 -9.04
C PRO A 237 -24.82 15.96 -9.64
N THR A 238 -25.76 16.55 -8.89
CA THR A 238 -27.15 16.77 -9.31
C THR A 238 -27.37 18.22 -9.76
N GLN A 239 -28.49 18.47 -10.44
CA GLN A 239 -28.94 19.81 -10.81
C GLN A 239 -30.42 19.98 -10.48
N SER A 240 -30.83 21.20 -10.15
CA SER A 240 -32.25 21.48 -9.92
C SER A 240 -33.06 21.32 -11.22
N THR A 241 -34.36 21.03 -11.09
CA THR A 241 -35.29 21.02 -12.24
C THR A 241 -35.25 22.34 -13.02
N PHE A 242 -35.00 23.47 -12.34
CA PHE A 242 -34.94 24.80 -12.94
C PHE A 242 -33.65 25.05 -13.74
N ASP A 243 -32.51 24.58 -13.25
CA ASP A 243 -31.23 24.64 -13.96
C ASP A 243 -31.22 23.72 -15.19
N ARG A 244 -31.84 22.55 -15.06
CA ARG A 244 -32.09 21.61 -16.18
C ARG A 244 -32.99 22.23 -17.26
N LEU A 245 -34.07 22.91 -16.86
CA LEU A 245 -34.94 23.67 -17.78
C LEU A 245 -34.18 24.80 -18.49
N ARG A 246 -33.24 25.44 -17.80
CA ARG A 246 -32.32 26.46 -18.35
C ARG A 246 -31.14 25.89 -19.14
N LYS A 247 -31.08 24.56 -19.34
CA LYS A 247 -29.99 23.83 -20.04
C LYS A 247 -28.59 24.17 -19.50
N LYS A 248 -28.46 24.44 -18.20
CA LYS A 248 -27.13 24.61 -17.58
C LYS A 248 -26.35 23.28 -17.65
N PRO A 249 -25.01 23.32 -17.72
CA PRO A 249 -24.21 22.14 -17.42
C PRO A 249 -24.39 21.71 -15.96
N LEU A 250 -24.13 20.44 -15.67
CA LEU A 250 -23.97 19.97 -14.30
C LEU A 250 -22.81 20.73 -13.60
N PRO A 251 -22.84 20.86 -12.26
CA PRO A 251 -21.66 21.27 -11.52
C PRO A 251 -20.46 20.38 -11.89
N LYS A 252 -19.28 20.99 -12.10
CA LYS A 252 -18.06 20.21 -12.25
C LYS A 252 -17.75 19.47 -10.93
N PRO A 253 -17.23 18.23 -10.98
CA PRO A 253 -16.66 17.58 -9.80
C PRO A 253 -15.58 18.44 -9.15
N GLU A 254 -15.38 18.25 -7.86
CA GLU A 254 -14.28 18.84 -7.11
C GLU A 254 -12.96 18.13 -7.46
N PRO A 255 -11.83 18.86 -7.62
CA PRO A 255 -10.56 18.24 -7.93
C PRO A 255 -10.13 17.21 -6.88
N GLY A 256 -9.74 16.01 -7.33
CA GLY A 256 -9.26 14.94 -6.46
C GLY A 256 -10.32 14.31 -5.55
N VAL A 257 -11.61 14.49 -5.85
CA VAL A 257 -12.73 13.90 -5.07
C VAL A 257 -13.65 13.09 -5.98
N LEU A 258 -13.75 11.79 -5.73
CA LEU A 258 -14.59 10.89 -6.51
C LEU A 258 -16.03 10.82 -5.98
N SER A 259 -16.96 10.44 -6.86
CA SER A 259 -18.39 10.31 -6.62
C SER A 259 -18.81 8.88 -6.27
N LYS A 260 -20.04 8.72 -5.77
CA LYS A 260 -20.60 7.38 -5.48
C LYS A 260 -20.82 6.52 -6.72
N SER A 261 -21.11 7.09 -7.90
CA SER A 261 -21.13 6.29 -9.14
C SER A 261 -19.73 5.85 -9.57
N GLU A 262 -18.70 6.66 -9.33
CA GLU A 262 -17.29 6.28 -9.55
C GLU A 262 -16.85 5.17 -8.58
N LEU A 263 -17.21 5.23 -7.28
CA LEU A 263 -17.01 4.13 -6.33
C LEU A 263 -17.65 2.82 -6.82
N ASN A 264 -18.91 2.88 -7.26
CA ASN A 264 -19.63 1.70 -7.77
C ASN A 264 -18.97 1.12 -9.03
N ASN A 265 -18.40 1.97 -9.91
CA ASN A 265 -17.57 1.50 -11.01
C ASN A 265 -16.28 0.85 -10.50
N MET A 266 -15.57 1.45 -9.54
CA MET A 266 -14.33 0.91 -8.97
C MET A 266 -14.53 -0.47 -8.38
N VAL A 267 -15.51 -0.62 -7.49
CA VAL A 267 -15.87 -1.89 -6.83
C VAL A 267 -16.22 -2.95 -7.86
N ARG A 268 -17.10 -2.63 -8.82
CA ARG A 268 -17.48 -3.59 -9.85
C ARG A 268 -16.28 -4.00 -10.71
N LYS A 269 -15.45 -3.07 -11.18
CA LYS A 269 -14.27 -3.37 -12.01
C LYS A 269 -13.23 -4.21 -11.25
N ALA A 270 -12.99 -3.92 -9.97
CA ALA A 270 -12.13 -4.72 -9.10
C ALA A 270 -12.62 -6.17 -9.01
N CYS A 271 -13.93 -6.36 -8.81
CA CYS A 271 -14.55 -7.68 -8.71
C CYS A 271 -14.75 -8.39 -10.06
N ASP A 272 -14.83 -7.66 -11.18
CA ASP A 272 -14.97 -8.23 -12.53
C ASP A 272 -13.64 -8.81 -13.06
N HIS A 273 -12.49 -8.37 -12.54
CA HIS A 273 -11.16 -8.90 -12.87
C HIS A 273 -10.77 -10.14 -12.01
N LEU A 274 -11.63 -10.64 -11.13
CA LEU A 274 -11.32 -11.79 -10.25
C LEU A 274 -11.15 -13.10 -11.04
N GLN A 275 -9.91 -13.56 -11.18
CA GLN A 275 -9.58 -14.78 -11.92
C GLN A 275 -9.69 -16.06 -11.07
N LYS A 276 -9.82 -17.22 -11.74
CA LYS A 276 -9.90 -18.55 -11.10
C LYS A 276 -8.51 -19.11 -10.78
N GLY A 277 -7.81 -18.43 -9.86
CA GLY A 277 -6.41 -18.68 -9.55
C GLY A 277 -5.46 -17.79 -10.36
N GLY A 278 -4.16 -18.03 -10.26
CA GLY A 278 -3.11 -17.14 -10.78
C GLY A 278 -2.62 -16.11 -9.75
N SER A 279 -1.45 -15.52 -9.98
CA SER A 279 -0.86 -14.43 -9.17
C SER A 279 -1.55 -13.08 -9.38
N ASP A 280 -2.22 -12.98 -10.52
CA ASP A 280 -3.04 -11.89 -11.07
C ASP A 280 -4.50 -11.93 -10.60
N LYS A 281 -4.95 -13.01 -9.94
CA LYS A 281 -6.30 -13.17 -9.37
C LYS A 281 -6.84 -11.92 -8.67
N TRP A 282 -5.97 -11.20 -7.97
CA TRP A 282 -6.33 -10.09 -7.09
C TRP A 282 -5.98 -8.71 -7.67
N ASP A 283 -5.53 -8.60 -8.92
CA ASP A 283 -4.98 -7.34 -9.46
C ASP A 283 -6.01 -6.21 -9.51
N GLY A 284 -7.28 -6.54 -9.77
CA GLY A 284 -8.39 -5.58 -9.63
C GLY A 284 -8.54 -5.01 -8.20
N ILE A 285 -8.22 -5.78 -7.16
CA ILE A 285 -8.21 -5.30 -5.77
C ILE A 285 -6.91 -4.52 -5.45
N LYS A 286 -5.76 -4.93 -6.01
CA LYS A 286 -4.51 -4.15 -5.92
C LYS A 286 -4.72 -2.74 -6.49
N HIS A 287 -5.29 -2.64 -7.69
CA HIS A 287 -5.63 -1.36 -8.33
C HIS A 287 -6.67 -0.55 -7.52
N PHE A 288 -7.60 -1.21 -6.82
CA PHE A 288 -8.53 -0.52 -5.91
C PHE A 288 -7.79 0.07 -4.70
N SER A 289 -6.84 -0.66 -4.10
CA SER A 289 -5.96 -0.17 -3.03
C SER A 289 -5.08 1.00 -3.51
N ASP A 290 -4.55 0.91 -4.73
CA ASP A 290 -3.74 1.94 -5.38
C ASP A 290 -4.48 3.27 -5.56
N ILE A 291 -5.74 3.21 -5.98
CA ILE A 291 -6.61 4.40 -6.06
C ILE A 291 -6.97 4.88 -4.65
N SER A 292 -7.30 3.95 -3.74
CA SER A 292 -7.70 4.26 -2.35
C SER A 292 -6.61 5.01 -1.58
N ARG A 293 -5.34 4.61 -1.73
CA ARG A 293 -4.21 5.28 -1.05
C ARG A 293 -4.05 6.73 -1.50
N LEU A 294 -4.31 7.06 -2.77
CA LEU A 294 -4.35 8.45 -3.23
C LEU A 294 -5.51 9.24 -2.60
N ILE A 295 -6.70 8.65 -2.47
CA ILE A 295 -7.89 9.32 -1.92
C ILE A 295 -7.68 9.72 -0.45
N TYR A 296 -7.22 8.81 0.42
CA TYR A 296 -7.00 9.19 1.82
C TYR A 296 -5.78 10.08 2.01
N LEU A 297 -4.71 9.92 1.22
CA LEU A 297 -3.57 10.85 1.27
C LEU A 297 -3.92 12.26 0.77
N LYS A 298 -4.79 12.39 -0.24
CA LYS A 298 -5.38 13.68 -0.64
C LYS A 298 -6.08 14.32 0.55
N GLU A 299 -6.93 13.60 1.27
CA GLU A 299 -7.80 14.20 2.28
C GLU A 299 -7.16 14.35 3.67
N LYS A 300 -6.24 13.46 4.05
CA LYS A 300 -5.59 13.42 5.38
C LYS A 300 -4.11 13.78 5.36
N GLY A 301 -3.44 13.65 4.22
CA GLY A 301 -1.98 13.52 4.16
C GLY A 301 -1.54 12.24 4.89
N GLY A 302 -0.31 12.23 5.39
CA GLY A 302 0.23 11.13 6.19
C GLY A 302 1.20 10.26 5.42
N HIS A 303 1.47 9.07 5.97
CA HIS A 303 2.38 8.07 5.43
C HIS A 303 1.62 6.77 5.16
N HIS A 304 1.27 6.51 3.89
CA HIS A 304 0.88 5.16 3.47
C HIS A 304 2.10 4.22 3.53
N PHE A 305 1.88 3.01 4.03
CA PHE A 305 2.69 1.85 3.65
C PHE A 305 1.78 0.64 3.41
N ASP A 306 2.30 -0.43 2.80
CA ASP A 306 1.55 -1.69 2.66
C ASP A 306 1.52 -2.48 4.00
N VAL A 307 0.60 -3.44 4.16
CA VAL A 307 0.32 -4.10 5.45
C VAL A 307 1.41 -5.04 5.94
N ASP A 308 2.18 -5.57 4.99
CA ASP A 308 3.35 -6.44 5.14
C ASP A 308 4.66 -5.66 5.28
N PHE A 309 4.60 -4.33 5.32
CA PHE A 309 5.76 -3.44 5.37
C PHE A 309 6.02 -2.92 6.80
N GLY A 310 7.18 -3.27 7.36
CA GLY A 310 7.52 -2.94 8.75
C GLY A 310 8.16 -1.55 8.91
N LEU A 311 7.86 -0.90 10.04
CA LEU A 311 8.38 0.44 10.34
C LEU A 311 9.79 0.45 10.93
N GLY A 312 10.38 -0.73 11.23
CA GLY A 312 11.76 -0.88 11.67
C GLY A 312 12.13 0.03 12.85
N ASN A 313 13.06 0.96 12.62
CA ASN A 313 13.61 1.95 13.55
C ASN A 313 13.16 3.40 13.22
N MET A 314 12.09 3.57 12.43
CA MET A 314 11.55 4.89 12.09
C MET A 314 11.29 5.73 13.35
N ASN A 315 11.82 6.94 13.43
CA ASN A 315 11.64 7.78 14.62
C ASN A 315 10.23 8.36 14.67
N PHE A 316 9.51 8.07 15.77
CA PHE A 316 8.17 8.56 16.04
C PHE A 316 8.14 9.89 16.84
N GLU A 317 9.28 10.32 17.39
CA GLU A 317 9.41 11.59 18.13
C GLU A 317 9.51 12.81 17.19
N GLN A 318 9.89 12.60 15.92
CA GLN A 318 10.10 13.67 14.94
C GLN A 318 8.97 13.78 13.90
N SER A 319 8.79 15.00 13.37
CA SER A 319 8.02 15.22 12.14
C SER A 319 8.87 14.90 10.90
N TYR A 320 8.22 14.39 9.86
CA TYR A 320 8.81 14.25 8.52
C TYR A 320 8.28 15.31 7.57
N TYR A 321 9.00 15.53 6.47
CA TYR A 321 8.80 16.65 5.57
C TYR A 321 9.06 16.21 4.13
N HIS A 322 8.48 16.92 3.18
CA HIS A 322 8.87 16.80 1.78
C HIS A 322 10.29 17.31 1.56
N ASN A 323 11.03 16.71 0.62
CA ASN A 323 12.36 17.19 0.25
C ASN A 323 12.27 18.43 -0.66
N ASP A 324 11.29 18.51 -1.57
CA ASP A 324 11.14 19.66 -2.48
C ASP A 324 10.65 20.93 -1.75
N GLU A 325 11.16 22.10 -2.13
CA GLU A 325 10.87 23.39 -1.47
C GLU A 325 9.37 23.70 -1.32
N LYS A 326 8.57 23.26 -2.31
CA LYS A 326 7.13 23.55 -2.41
C LYS A 326 6.27 22.57 -1.60
N GLY A 327 6.82 21.41 -1.22
CA GLY A 327 6.09 20.29 -0.62
C GLY A 327 5.08 19.66 -1.58
N THR A 328 5.50 19.50 -2.83
CA THR A 328 4.66 19.01 -3.93
C THR A 328 4.97 17.57 -4.33
N VAL A 329 6.22 17.11 -4.21
CA VAL A 329 6.64 15.76 -4.57
C VAL A 329 6.47 14.82 -3.37
N PRO A 330 5.60 13.79 -3.41
CA PRO A 330 5.48 12.83 -2.32
C PRO A 330 6.76 12.01 -2.13
N LEU A 331 7.01 11.58 -0.90
CA LEU A 331 8.05 10.58 -0.62
C LEU A 331 7.51 9.21 -1.03
N MET A 332 8.17 8.53 -1.98
CA MET A 332 7.71 7.27 -2.60
C MET A 332 8.81 6.22 -2.77
N GLY A 333 10.08 6.61 -2.56
CA GLY A 333 11.21 5.71 -2.72
C GLY A 333 11.11 4.51 -1.76
N ALA A 334 10.87 3.33 -2.32
CA ALA A 334 10.73 2.06 -1.61
C ALA A 334 11.28 0.94 -2.49
N THR A 335 12.00 0.00 -1.90
CA THR A 335 12.58 -1.15 -2.61
C THR A 335 11.69 -2.37 -2.40
N THR A 336 11.17 -2.96 -3.49
CA THR A 336 10.43 -4.23 -3.39
C THR A 336 11.38 -5.39 -3.13
N SER A 337 11.01 -6.25 -2.19
CA SER A 337 11.72 -7.47 -1.84
C SER A 337 10.99 -8.70 -2.40
N VAL A 338 11.07 -8.92 -3.73
CA VAL A 338 10.81 -10.27 -4.25
C VAL A 338 12.05 -11.09 -3.93
N SER A 339 11.92 -12.29 -3.38
CA SER A 339 13.04 -13.10 -2.82
C SER A 339 14.26 -13.33 -3.74
N ARG A 340 14.14 -13.05 -5.04
CA ARG A 340 15.17 -13.22 -6.08
C ARG A 340 15.87 -11.92 -6.52
N ASP A 341 15.41 -10.76 -6.05
CA ASP A 341 15.97 -9.47 -6.46
C ASP A 341 17.33 -9.22 -5.82
N ARG A 342 18.30 -8.74 -6.60
CA ARG A 342 19.68 -8.49 -6.14
C ARG A 342 19.74 -7.48 -5.00
N ILE A 343 18.75 -6.60 -4.87
CA ILE A 343 18.69 -5.62 -3.78
C ILE A 343 18.53 -6.29 -2.40
N ASN A 344 18.02 -7.52 -2.33
CA ASN A 344 17.84 -8.25 -1.08
C ASN A 344 19.16 -8.48 -0.32
N GLU A 345 20.29 -8.64 -1.03
CA GLU A 345 21.60 -8.77 -0.39
C GLU A 345 21.95 -7.49 0.39
N HIS A 346 21.63 -6.31 -0.18
CA HIS A 346 21.84 -5.02 0.45
C HIS A 346 20.80 -4.71 1.53
N LEU A 347 19.52 -5.06 1.32
CA LEU A 347 18.45 -4.93 2.33
C LEU A 347 18.70 -5.83 3.55
N GLN A 348 19.26 -7.02 3.33
CA GLN A 348 19.75 -7.87 4.41
C GLN A 348 20.93 -7.22 5.14
N VAL A 349 21.85 -6.52 4.47
CA VAL A 349 22.94 -5.79 5.17
C VAL A 349 22.40 -4.63 6.00
N VAL A 350 21.50 -3.79 5.45
CA VAL A 350 20.99 -2.59 6.14
C VAL A 350 19.80 -2.84 7.07
N HIS A 351 19.41 -4.10 7.27
CA HIS A 351 18.20 -4.48 8.02
C HIS A 351 18.13 -3.83 9.41
N PRO A 352 16.99 -3.22 9.84
CA PRO A 352 16.90 -2.46 11.09
C PRO A 352 17.30 -3.20 12.37
N SER A 353 17.26 -4.54 12.36
CA SER A 353 17.69 -5.40 13.47
C SER A 353 19.21 -5.61 13.57
N LYS A 354 20.01 -5.06 12.64
CA LYS A 354 21.47 -5.20 12.57
C LYS A 354 22.16 -3.88 12.94
N PRO A 355 23.43 -3.90 13.39
CA PRO A 355 24.17 -2.68 13.69
C PRO A 355 24.33 -1.79 12.44
N GLN A 356 23.80 -0.58 12.49
CA GLN A 356 24.00 0.46 11.47
C GLN A 356 25.42 1.06 11.60
N ASP A 357 26.45 0.31 11.19
CA ASP A 357 27.85 0.72 11.31
C ASP A 357 28.36 1.42 10.04
N LEU A 358 28.44 2.74 10.10
CA LEU A 358 28.95 3.59 9.02
C LEU A 358 30.48 3.55 8.87
N SER A 359 31.22 2.86 9.75
CA SER A 359 32.64 2.58 9.52
C SER A 359 32.86 1.36 8.62
N ASP A 360 31.87 0.47 8.51
CA ASP A 360 31.89 -0.63 7.55
C ASP A 360 31.55 -0.15 6.13
N GLN A 361 32.46 -0.44 5.19
CA GLN A 361 32.28 -0.13 3.79
C GLN A 361 31.19 -1.00 3.13
N SER A 362 30.91 -2.21 3.65
CA SER A 362 29.82 -3.06 3.13
C SER A 362 28.45 -2.48 3.48
N TYR A 363 28.25 -2.04 4.73
CA TYR A 363 27.07 -1.28 5.14
C TYR A 363 26.91 0.02 4.32
N ARG A 364 27.95 0.85 4.22
CA ARG A 364 27.90 2.10 3.41
C ARG A 364 27.55 1.85 1.94
N ASN A 365 28.16 0.85 1.30
CA ASN A 365 27.84 0.48 -0.08
C ASN A 365 26.37 0.03 -0.22
N SER A 366 25.86 -0.71 0.77
CA SER A 366 24.48 -1.20 0.75
C SER A 366 23.46 -0.07 0.95
N VAL A 367 23.77 0.94 1.78
CA VAL A 367 22.96 2.17 1.87
C VAL A 367 22.90 2.91 0.53
N VAL A 368 24.02 3.01 -0.20
CA VAL A 368 24.06 3.60 -1.54
C VAL A 368 23.17 2.81 -2.52
N GLN A 369 23.32 1.48 -2.59
CA GLN A 369 22.52 0.65 -3.51
C GLN A 369 21.01 0.71 -3.21
N VAL A 370 20.62 0.77 -1.93
CA VAL A 370 19.21 0.93 -1.52
C VAL A 370 18.67 2.31 -1.90
N ALA A 371 19.47 3.37 -1.80
CA ALA A 371 19.11 4.71 -2.25
C ALA A 371 18.97 4.79 -3.79
N GLU A 372 19.94 4.25 -4.53
CA GLU A 372 19.90 4.17 -6.01
C GLU A 372 18.67 3.40 -6.49
N GLN A 373 18.38 2.24 -5.89
CA GLN A 373 17.19 1.46 -6.22
C GLN A 373 15.90 2.22 -5.87
N ALA A 374 15.83 2.88 -4.71
CA ALA A 374 14.66 3.68 -4.33
C ALA A 374 14.40 4.86 -5.30
N MET A 375 15.45 5.47 -5.87
CA MET A 375 15.32 6.48 -6.93
C MET A 375 14.85 5.88 -8.25
N MET A 376 15.41 4.75 -8.69
CA MET A 376 14.96 4.08 -9.92
C MET A 376 13.51 3.61 -9.81
N MET A 377 13.08 3.24 -8.61
CA MET A 377 11.71 2.81 -8.30
C MET A 377 10.75 3.95 -7.96
N SER A 378 11.18 5.23 -7.97
CA SER A 378 10.30 6.38 -7.68
C SER A 378 9.12 6.52 -8.66
N GLY A 379 9.22 5.88 -9.83
CA GLY A 379 8.18 5.79 -10.86
C GLY A 379 7.27 4.56 -10.74
N MET A 380 7.36 3.79 -9.65
CA MET A 380 6.48 2.67 -9.32
C MET A 380 5.62 3.03 -8.09
N LEU A 381 4.34 2.64 -8.07
CA LEU A 381 3.42 3.02 -6.98
C LEU A 381 3.57 2.04 -5.81
N ASN A 382 4.74 2.07 -5.18
CA ASN A 382 5.16 1.06 -4.23
C ASN A 382 4.45 1.17 -2.87
N GLY A 383 4.77 0.24 -1.98
CA GLY A 383 4.27 0.16 -0.61
C GLY A 383 4.75 1.26 0.35
N ILE A 384 5.11 2.46 -0.15
CA ILE A 384 5.29 3.69 0.62
C ILE A 384 4.78 4.88 -0.22
N ILE A 385 3.91 5.72 0.33
CA ILE A 385 3.67 7.09 -0.17
C ILE A 385 3.46 8.01 1.04
N ALA A 386 4.26 9.06 1.20
CA ALA A 386 4.08 10.04 2.28
C ALA A 386 4.00 11.48 1.77
N THR A 387 3.01 12.24 2.27
CA THR A 387 2.65 13.57 1.73
C THR A 387 1.82 14.41 2.70
N SER A 388 1.86 15.73 2.56
CA SER A 388 0.87 16.65 3.13
C SER A 388 -0.52 16.45 2.52
N ALA A 389 -1.57 16.81 3.27
CA ALA A 389 -2.94 16.83 2.79
C ALA A 389 -3.15 17.89 1.69
N GLN A 390 -4.11 17.63 0.79
CA GLN A 390 -4.47 18.45 -0.37
C GLN A 390 -3.27 18.74 -1.30
N ASN A 391 -2.27 17.85 -1.33
CA ASN A 391 -1.12 17.94 -2.22
C ASN A 391 -1.57 17.93 -3.70
N PRO A 392 -1.07 18.86 -4.54
CA PRO A 392 -1.57 19.04 -5.91
C PRO A 392 -1.19 17.88 -6.84
N ASN A 393 -0.02 17.27 -6.65
CA ASN A 393 0.46 16.14 -7.45
C ASN A 393 -0.41 14.88 -7.20
N VAL A 394 -0.85 14.66 -5.96
CA VAL A 394 -1.81 13.60 -5.59
C VAL A 394 -3.19 13.88 -6.16
N ILE A 395 -3.66 15.14 -6.12
CA ILE A 395 -4.92 15.55 -6.75
C ILE A 395 -4.86 15.29 -8.27
N GLU A 396 -3.78 15.68 -8.94
CA GLU A 396 -3.59 15.42 -10.38
C GLU A 396 -3.53 13.91 -10.68
N GLY A 397 -2.88 13.10 -9.84
CA GLY A 397 -2.90 11.65 -9.95
C GLY A 397 -4.30 11.05 -9.92
N ILE A 398 -5.19 11.55 -9.06
CA ILE A 398 -6.61 11.14 -9.02
C ILE A 398 -7.34 11.63 -10.29
N GLU A 399 -7.10 12.86 -10.75
CA GLU A 399 -7.70 13.39 -11.99
C GLU A 399 -7.27 12.60 -13.24
N LEU A 400 -6.03 12.12 -13.29
CA LEU A 400 -5.49 11.32 -14.40
C LEU A 400 -6.15 9.93 -14.48
N LEU A 401 -6.46 9.33 -13.32
CA LEU A 401 -7.16 8.04 -13.22
C LEU A 401 -8.69 8.16 -13.41
N ARG A 402 -9.27 9.34 -13.15
CA ARG A 402 -10.73 9.56 -13.16
C ARG A 402 -11.43 9.14 -14.46
N PRO A 403 -10.92 9.42 -15.69
CA PRO A 403 -11.62 9.05 -16.92
C PRO A 403 -11.90 7.54 -17.03
N ASP A 404 -10.94 6.70 -16.66
CA ASP A 404 -11.07 5.25 -16.70
C ASP A 404 -11.88 4.69 -15.53
N ILE A 405 -11.85 5.36 -14.36
CA ILE A 405 -12.76 5.08 -13.24
C ILE A 405 -14.22 5.40 -13.61
N ALA A 406 -14.47 6.53 -14.26
CA ALA A 406 -15.81 6.95 -14.69
C ALA A 406 -16.34 6.12 -15.88
N ASN A 407 -15.45 5.56 -16.71
CA ASN A 407 -15.82 4.66 -17.80
C ASN A 407 -16.48 3.38 -17.26
N LYS A 408 -17.67 3.06 -17.76
CA LYS A 408 -18.40 1.83 -17.39
C LYS A 408 -17.84 0.56 -18.03
N SER A 409 -16.98 0.69 -19.03
CA SER A 409 -16.28 -0.41 -19.71
C SER A 409 -14.78 -0.40 -19.41
N GLY A 410 -14.08 -1.45 -19.82
CA GLY A 410 -12.66 -1.64 -19.52
C GLY A 410 -12.38 -2.01 -18.06
N GLU A 411 -11.10 -2.17 -17.74
CA GLU A 411 -10.61 -2.60 -16.42
C GLU A 411 -10.48 -1.43 -15.45
N LEU A 412 -10.06 -1.71 -14.21
CA LEU A 412 -9.69 -0.67 -13.25
C LEU A 412 -8.25 -0.23 -13.54
N PRO A 413 -7.96 1.08 -13.71
CA PRO A 413 -6.60 1.53 -14.01
C PRO A 413 -5.67 1.23 -12.84
N SER A 414 -4.46 0.74 -13.13
CA SER A 414 -3.38 0.65 -12.14
C SER A 414 -2.98 2.04 -11.67
N GLY A 415 -2.79 2.23 -10.37
CA GLY A 415 -2.33 3.53 -9.85
C GLY A 415 -0.91 3.88 -10.30
N MET A 416 -0.15 2.95 -10.90
CA MET A 416 1.11 3.28 -11.57
C MET A 416 0.97 4.38 -12.63
N LEU A 417 -0.21 4.52 -13.25
CA LEU A 417 -0.48 5.60 -14.21
C LEU A 417 -0.39 7.00 -13.56
N ALA A 418 -0.69 7.13 -12.27
CA ALA A 418 -0.59 8.38 -11.53
C ALA A 418 0.86 8.82 -11.25
N ASN A 419 1.85 7.91 -11.32
CA ASN A 419 3.22 8.18 -10.85
C ASN A 419 3.89 9.37 -11.53
N LYS A 420 3.59 9.62 -12.81
CA LYS A 420 4.09 10.81 -13.51
C LYS A 420 3.56 12.10 -12.86
N SER A 421 2.27 12.15 -12.53
CA SER A 421 1.65 13.28 -11.84
C SER A 421 2.11 13.40 -10.39
N LEU A 422 2.38 12.27 -9.70
CA LEU A 422 2.95 12.28 -8.34
C LEU A 422 4.36 12.91 -8.31
N ILE A 423 5.24 12.53 -9.25
CA ILE A 423 6.55 13.17 -9.43
C ILE A 423 6.40 14.63 -9.88
N GLY A 424 5.43 14.90 -10.75
CA GLY A 424 5.16 16.22 -11.33
C GLY A 424 6.18 16.63 -12.40
N ASP A 425 5.92 17.77 -13.06
CA ASP A 425 6.81 18.32 -14.10
C ASP A 425 7.95 19.15 -13.48
N ILE A 426 8.82 18.45 -12.73
CA ILE A 426 9.97 19.02 -12.00
C ILE A 426 11.26 18.33 -12.48
N PRO A 427 12.30 19.07 -12.89
CA PRO A 427 13.60 18.49 -13.22
C PRO A 427 14.16 17.65 -12.06
N ASN A 428 14.56 16.41 -12.36
CA ASN A 428 15.00 15.42 -11.36
C ASN A 428 13.98 15.15 -10.23
N GLY A 429 12.67 15.29 -10.50
CA GLY A 429 11.60 15.07 -9.50
C GLY A 429 11.72 13.75 -8.72
N SER A 430 12.22 12.69 -9.35
CA SER A 430 12.52 11.38 -8.73
C SER A 430 13.45 11.47 -7.52
N ALA A 431 14.46 12.36 -7.54
CA ALA A 431 15.41 12.54 -6.46
C ALA A 431 14.75 13.02 -5.16
N TYR A 432 13.72 13.87 -5.25
CA TYR A 432 12.99 14.37 -4.09
C TYR A 432 12.08 13.32 -3.44
N THR A 433 11.87 12.15 -4.07
CA THR A 433 10.97 11.11 -3.55
C THR A 433 11.59 10.20 -2.48
N ILE A 434 12.90 10.27 -2.22
CA ILE A 434 13.57 9.39 -1.24
C ILE A 434 13.08 9.74 0.18
N PRO A 435 12.49 8.82 0.94
CA PRO A 435 12.16 9.07 2.34
C PRO A 435 13.45 9.24 3.18
N PRO A 436 13.57 10.26 4.03
CA PRO A 436 14.74 10.42 4.91
C PRO A 436 14.86 9.28 5.96
N TYR A 437 13.79 8.50 6.14
CA TYR A 437 13.73 7.31 6.99
C TYR A 437 13.92 6.00 6.21
N LEU A 438 14.29 6.02 4.92
CA LEU A 438 14.36 4.84 4.04
C LEU A 438 15.10 3.65 4.65
N ILE A 439 16.29 3.89 5.23
CA ILE A 439 17.18 2.86 5.78
C ILE A 439 16.72 2.37 7.16
N ASP A 440 15.84 3.11 7.83
CA ASP A 440 15.27 2.70 9.12
C ASP A 440 14.11 1.71 8.95
N LEU A 441 13.61 1.47 7.73
CA LEU A 441 12.45 0.62 7.47
C LEU A 441 12.80 -0.87 7.30
N GLU A 442 11.81 -1.71 7.57
CA GLU A 442 11.91 -3.15 7.46
C GLU A 442 11.31 -3.60 6.12
N HIS A 443 12.14 -3.52 5.07
CA HIS A 443 11.79 -3.83 3.68
C HIS A 443 11.62 -5.33 3.40
N ILE A 444 12.12 -6.20 4.28
CA ILE A 444 11.97 -7.65 4.20
C ILE A 444 11.29 -8.10 5.48
N THR A 445 10.04 -8.54 5.37
CA THR A 445 9.32 -9.20 6.47
C THR A 445 9.16 -10.70 6.19
N ALA A 446 8.68 -11.45 7.18
CA ALA A 446 8.41 -12.87 7.03
C ALA A 446 7.41 -13.19 5.89
N GLU A 447 6.56 -12.23 5.51
CA GLU A 447 5.69 -12.39 4.34
C GLU A 447 6.44 -12.17 3.02
N SER A 448 7.36 -11.19 2.94
CA SER A 448 8.26 -11.02 1.77
C SER A 448 9.09 -12.27 1.49
N ASP A 449 9.70 -12.85 2.53
CA ASP A 449 10.51 -14.08 2.43
C ASP A 449 9.68 -15.32 2.03
N SER A 450 8.35 -15.24 2.10
CA SER A 450 7.44 -16.35 1.74
C SER A 450 7.00 -16.37 0.26
N ARG A 451 7.41 -15.36 -0.55
CA ARG A 451 6.98 -15.12 -1.93
C ARG A 451 8.05 -15.47 -2.99
#